data_AF-A0A973M6B0-F1
#
_entry.id   AF-A0A973M6B0-F1
#
_cell.length_a   1.000
_cell.length_b   1.000
_cell.length_c   1.000
_cell.angle_alpha   90.00
_cell.angle_beta   90.00
_cell.angle_gamma   90.00
#
_symmetry.space_group_name_H-M   'P 1'
#
loop_
_entity.id
_entity.type
_entity.pdbx_description
1 polymer ?
#
loop_
_entity_poly.entity_id
_entity_poly.type
_entity_poly.pdbx_seq_one_letter_code
_entity_poly.pdbx_strand_id
1 'polypeptide(L)'
;MGNRQWRAALALFGVAIVPPLFAALPATAAEQPPGVVINEAYVNGGSANAAYKNKFVELYNSSSQAVNLDGWSIQYRPATGTGAATGIASLSGK
;
A
#
# COMPACT_ATOMS: atom_id res chain seq x y z
N MET A 1 -39.79 -55.81 -44.37
CA MET A 1 -40.59 -54.83 -45.13
C MET A 1 -41.76 -54.40 -44.24
N GLY A 2 -41.79 -53.13 -43.83
CA GLY A 2 -42.81 -52.61 -42.90
C GLY A 2 -42.39 -51.26 -42.32
N ASN A 3 -42.35 -50.24 -43.19
CA ASN A 3 -42.00 -48.87 -42.84
C ASN A 3 -43.27 -48.13 -42.40
N ARG A 4 -43.19 -47.27 -41.37
CA ARG A 4 -43.78 -45.90 -41.25
C ARG A 4 -43.72 -45.40 -39.79
N GLN A 5 -43.01 -44.29 -39.51
CA GLN A 5 -43.54 -42.94 -39.16
C GLN A 5 -44.34 -42.94 -37.83
N TRP A 6 -44.21 -42.10 -36.79
CA TRP A 6 -43.58 -40.81 -36.46
C TRP A 6 -43.62 -40.67 -34.94
N ARG A 7 -42.64 -40.02 -34.28
CA ARG A 7 -42.89 -39.18 -33.09
C ARG A 7 -41.83 -38.08 -32.96
N ALA A 8 -42.33 -36.85 -32.89
CA ALA A 8 -41.61 -35.62 -32.69
C ALA A 8 -41.06 -35.49 -31.27
N ALA A 9 -39.99 -34.71 -31.10
CA ALA A 9 -39.87 -33.77 -29.99
C ALA A 9 -38.81 -32.71 -30.34
N LEU A 10 -39.26 -31.47 -30.55
CA LEU A 10 -38.44 -30.27 -30.42
C LEU A 10 -37.89 -30.22 -28.98
N ALA A 11 -36.61 -29.93 -28.83
CA ALA A 11 -36.09 -29.34 -27.60
C ALA A 11 -35.23 -28.12 -27.99
N LEU A 12 -35.88 -26.96 -28.03
CA LEU A 12 -35.21 -25.67 -28.02
C LEU A 12 -34.52 -25.50 -26.66
N PHE A 13 -33.20 -25.64 -26.61
CA PHE A 13 -32.43 -25.19 -25.45
C PHE A 13 -32.14 -23.70 -25.61
N GLY A 14 -33.05 -22.86 -25.12
CA GLY A 14 -32.75 -21.46 -24.85
C GLY A 14 -31.87 -21.37 -23.60
N VAL A 15 -30.57 -21.19 -23.78
CA VAL A 15 -29.68 -20.84 -22.67
C VAL A 15 -29.70 -19.32 -22.53
N ALA A 16 -30.45 -18.82 -21.56
CA ALA A 16 -30.33 -17.42 -21.13
C ALA A 16 -29.06 -17.30 -20.28
N ILE A 17 -28.02 -16.66 -20.82
CA ILE A 17 -26.84 -16.26 -20.05
C ILE A 17 -27.25 -15.05 -19.21
N VAL A 18 -27.48 -15.27 -17.92
CA VAL A 18 -27.64 -14.16 -16.95
C VAL A 18 -26.24 -13.67 -16.62
N PRO A 19 -25.85 -12.42 -16.98
CA PRO A 19 -24.58 -11.88 -16.53
C PRO A 19 -24.62 -11.75 -15.00
N PRO A 20 -23.59 -12.18 -14.26
CA PRO A 20 -23.55 -11.96 -12.83
C PRO A 20 -23.49 -10.45 -12.60
N LEU A 21 -24.48 -9.93 -11.90
CA LEU A 21 -24.47 -8.56 -11.40
C LEU A 21 -23.43 -8.51 -10.28
N PHE A 22 -22.17 -8.23 -10.61
CA PHE A 22 -21.16 -7.92 -9.61
C PHE A 22 -21.45 -6.53 -9.05
N ALA A 23 -22.13 -6.47 -7.90
CA ALA A 23 -22.20 -5.25 -7.12
C ALA A 23 -20.78 -4.96 -6.57
N ALA A 24 -20.20 -3.82 -6.95
CA ALA A 24 -19.00 -3.33 -6.30
C ALA A 24 -19.34 -2.98 -4.85
N LEU A 25 -18.81 -3.76 -3.90
CA LEU A 25 -18.89 -3.40 -2.48
C LEU A 25 -18.09 -2.11 -2.26
N PRO A 26 -18.56 -1.20 -1.37
CA PRO A 26 -17.77 -0.03 -1.02
C PRO A 26 -16.42 -0.49 -0.47
N ALA A 27 -15.34 -0.07 -1.12
CA ALA A 27 -14.00 -0.26 -0.59
C ALA A 27 -13.80 0.74 0.56
N THR A 28 -13.68 0.23 1.78
CA THR A 28 -13.19 1.03 2.90
C THR A 28 -11.67 1.14 2.79
N ALA A 29 -11.16 2.34 2.55
CA ALA A 29 -9.73 2.59 2.73
C ALA A 29 -9.40 2.35 4.20
N ALA A 30 -8.37 1.54 4.49
CA ALA A 30 -7.83 1.52 5.83
C ALA A 30 -7.29 2.92 6.12
N GLU A 31 -7.90 3.65 7.06
CA GLU A 31 -7.27 4.84 7.60
C GLU A 31 -5.95 4.39 8.22
N GLN A 32 -4.84 4.85 7.63
CA GLN A 32 -3.54 4.66 8.27
C GLN A 32 -3.67 5.30 9.66
N PRO A 33 -3.40 4.55 10.75
CA PRO A 33 -3.62 5.09 12.07
C PRO A 33 -2.85 6.41 12.20
N PRO A 34 -3.51 7.49 12.68
CA PRO A 34 -2.87 8.79 12.83
C PRO A 34 -1.58 8.65 13.63
N GLY A 35 -0.50 9.27 13.16
CA GLY A 35 0.82 9.05 13.76
C GLY A 35 1.95 9.82 13.07
N VAL A 36 3.16 9.64 13.60
CA VAL A 36 4.38 10.27 13.05
C VAL A 36 4.90 9.45 11.88
N VAL A 37 5.02 10.10 10.73
CA VAL A 37 5.53 9.52 9.48
C VAL A 37 6.77 10.28 9.01
N ILE A 38 7.58 9.64 8.16
CA ILE A 38 8.62 10.36 7.40
C ILE A 38 7.92 11.06 6.23
N ASN A 39 7.90 12.39 6.23
CA ASN A 39 7.32 13.18 5.15
C ASN A 39 8.28 13.33 3.97
N GLU A 40 9.55 13.62 4.28
CA GLU A 40 10.62 13.76 3.29
C GLU A 40 11.93 13.21 3.83
N ALA A 41 12.76 12.65 2.97
CA ALA A 41 14.12 12.28 3.30
C ALA A 41 15.08 12.64 2.18
N TYR A 42 16.03 13.52 2.48
CA TYR A 42 17.14 13.83 1.60
C TYR A 42 18.43 13.25 2.16
N VAL A 43 18.80 12.06 1.67
CA VAL A 43 19.91 11.27 2.24
C VAL A 43 21.23 11.45 1.48
N ASN A 44 21.21 12.14 0.34
CA ASN A 44 22.39 12.35 -0.52
C ASN A 44 23.10 13.69 -0.26
N GLY A 45 22.71 14.45 0.75
CA GLY A 45 23.32 15.76 1.03
C GLY A 45 24.82 15.68 1.27
N GLY A 46 25.53 16.61 0.63
CA GLY A 46 26.99 16.72 0.70
C GLY A 46 27.76 15.77 -0.22
N SER A 47 27.07 14.89 -0.95
CA SER A 47 27.67 14.08 -2.01
C SER A 47 27.96 14.91 -3.27
N ALA A 48 28.78 14.37 -4.18
CA ALA A 48 29.02 14.96 -5.49
C ALA A 48 27.68 15.18 -6.24
N ASN A 49 27.50 16.38 -6.80
CA ASN A 49 26.29 16.80 -7.52
C ASN A 49 25.00 16.77 -6.68
N ALA A 50 25.09 16.76 -5.35
CA ALA A 50 23.92 16.87 -4.49
C ALA A 50 23.28 18.27 -4.63
N ALA A 51 21.96 18.30 -4.82
CA ALA A 51 21.16 19.52 -4.82
C ALA A 51 21.24 20.30 -3.50
N TYR A 52 21.40 19.60 -2.37
CA TYR A 52 21.57 20.21 -1.05
C TYR A 52 22.86 19.79 -0.38
N LYS A 53 23.41 20.69 0.44
CA LYS A 53 24.63 20.44 1.22
C LYS A 53 24.41 19.46 2.38
N ASN A 54 23.26 19.53 3.03
CA ASN A 54 22.99 18.79 4.25
C ASN A 54 22.01 17.65 3.97
N LYS A 55 22.19 16.56 4.71
CA LYS A 55 21.20 15.48 4.78
C LYS A 55 20.11 15.87 5.76
N PHE A 56 18.87 15.50 5.47
CA PHE A 56 17.77 15.70 6.40
C PHE A 56 16.72 14.59 6.27
N VAL A 57 15.95 14.44 7.33
CA VAL A 57 14.72 13.66 7.39
C VAL A 57 13.68 14.56 8.03
N GLU A 58 12.57 14.79 7.34
CA GLU A 58 11.42 15.52 7.86
C GLU A 58 10.39 14.53 8.39
N LEU A 59 9.91 14.81 9.60
CA LEU A 59 8.85 14.05 10.24
C LEU A 59 7.57 14.88 10.25
N TYR A 60 6.45 14.21 9.98
CA TYR A 60 5.13 14.80 10.05
C TYR A 60 4.23 13.99 10.98
N ASN A 61 3.59 14.67 11.92
CA ASN A 61 2.55 14.09 12.75
C ASN A 61 1.20 14.32 12.06
N SER A 62 0.62 13.26 11.50
CA SER A 62 -0.69 13.32 10.82
C SER A 62 -1.88 13.28 11.78
N SER A 63 -1.63 13.16 13.08
CA SER A 63 -2.67 13.15 14.11
C SER A 63 -3.04 14.56 14.56
N SER A 64 -4.20 14.67 15.21
CA SER A 64 -4.65 15.92 15.86
C SER A 64 -4.09 16.12 17.27
N GLN A 65 -3.21 15.22 17.74
CA GLN A 65 -2.68 15.22 19.10
C GLN A 65 -1.14 15.30 19.08
N ALA A 66 -0.54 15.92 20.10
CA ALA A 66 0.91 15.94 20.24
C ALA A 66 1.45 14.51 20.50
N VAL A 67 2.59 14.17 19.90
CA VAL A 67 3.21 12.84 20.03
C VAL A 67 4.58 13.00 20.69
N ASN A 68 4.77 12.40 21.86
CA ASN A 68 6.08 12.40 22.50
C ASN A 68 7.04 11.48 21.73
N LEU A 69 8.17 12.03 21.29
CA LEU A 69 9.23 11.31 20.57
C LEU A 69 10.32 10.77 21.49
N ASP A 70 10.27 11.02 22.79
CA ASP A 70 11.27 10.52 23.73
C ASP A 70 11.40 8.98 23.64
N GLY A 71 12.64 8.51 23.47
CA GLY A 71 12.95 7.09 23.28
C GLY A 71 12.81 6.58 21.84
N TRP A 72 12.33 7.41 20.90
CA TRP A 72 12.33 7.09 19.48
C TRP A 72 13.69 7.39 18.84
N SER A 73 13.92 6.82 17.66
CA SER A 73 15.11 7.11 16.85
C SER A 73 14.82 7.04 15.36
N ILE A 74 15.54 7.85 14.59
CA ILE A 74 15.75 7.61 13.16
C ILE A 74 16.92 6.65 13.02
N GLN A 75 16.70 5.58 12.28
CA GLN A 75 17.71 4.54 12.06
C GLN A 75 18.00 4.39 10.58
N TYR A 76 19.29 4.41 10.24
CA TYR A 76 19.79 4.26 8.89
C TYR A 76 20.64 2.99 8.76
N ARG A 77 20.39 2.27 7.67
CA ARG A 77 21.22 1.17 7.17
C ARG A 77 21.46 1.36 5.68
N PRO A 78 22.68 1.18 5.17
CA PRO A 78 22.94 1.22 3.73
C PRO A 78 22.19 0.10 3.01
N ALA A 79 21.89 0.31 1.72
CA ALA A 79 21.11 -0.61 0.90
C ALA A 79 21.68 -2.06 0.88
N THR A 80 23.01 -2.20 0.94
CA THR A 80 23.70 -3.49 0.93
C THR A 80 23.90 -4.11 2.32
N GLY A 81 23.62 -3.37 3.40
CA GLY A 81 23.78 -3.91 4.76
C GLY A 81 22.72 -4.96 5.05
N THR A 82 23.06 -6.05 5.73
CA THR A 82 22.10 -7.12 6.09
C THR A 82 21.88 -7.25 7.62
N GLY A 83 22.70 -6.57 8.42
CA GLY A 83 22.58 -6.52 9.89
C GLY A 83 21.64 -5.44 10.43
N ALA A 84 21.73 -5.15 11.73
CA ALA A 84 21.02 -4.05 12.35
C ALA A 84 21.45 -2.68 11.79
N ALA A 85 20.58 -1.67 11.91
CA ALA A 85 20.93 -0.29 11.57
C ALA A 85 22.01 0.24 12.53
N THR A 86 22.95 1.00 12.00
CA THR A 86 24.08 1.56 12.77
C THR A 86 24.09 3.07 12.81
N GLY A 87 23.42 3.74 11.86
CA GLY A 87 23.20 5.18 11.91
C GLY A 87 21.99 5.49 12.78
N ILE A 88 22.18 5.71 14.07
CA ILE A 88 21.10 5.99 15.03
C ILE A 88 21.12 7.48 15.40
N ALA A 89 20.01 8.17 15.15
CA ALA A 89 19.77 9.52 15.61
C ALA A 89 18.57 9.52 16.56
N SER A 90 18.83 9.74 17.85
CA SER A 90 17.80 9.81 18.89
C SER A 90 16.89 11.01 18.67
N LEU A 91 15.59 10.82 18.86
CA LEU A 91 14.60 11.89 18.83
C LEU A 91 14.22 12.29 20.26
N SER A 92 13.72 13.51 20.39
CA SER A 92 13.21 14.06 21.66
C SER A 92 12.19 15.14 21.37
N GLY A 93 11.31 15.42 22.33
CA GLY A 93 10.32 16.49 22.21
C GLY A 93 8.92 16.00 21.80
N LYS A 94 8.02 16.93 21.51
CA LYS A 94 6.58 16.70 21.27
C LYS A 94 6.10 17.28 19.95
#